data_AF-A0A7U5Y3E5-F1
#
_entry.id   AF-A0A7U5Y3E5-F1
#
_cell.length_a   1.000
_cell.length_b   1.000
_cell.length_c   1.000
_cell.angle_alpha   90.00
_cell.angle_beta   90.00
_cell.angle_gamma   90.00
#
_symmetry.space_group_name_H-M   'P 1'
#
loop_
_entity.id
_entity.type
_entity.pdbx_description
1 polymer ?
#
loop_
_entity_poly.entity_id
_entity_poly.type
_entity_poly.pdbx_seq_one_letter_code
_entity_poly.pdbx_strand_id
1 'polypeptide(L)'
;MKKLFLTGVIVMNTTFAQPMFQMPDQHTLELSSTMATGIADTLQRFRATQQPLENFTVVIEEGDDKDVLLISFVAKLKAGKKGLGSSNSMGRGITYRIRRDNGQVLGESFHR
;
A
#
# COMPACT_ATOMS: atom_id res chain seq x y z
N MET A 1 8.11 31.76 -13.52
CA MET A 1 9.15 31.10 -12.71
C MET A 1 9.02 29.60 -12.88
N LYS A 2 9.96 28.93 -13.56
CA LYS A 2 9.96 27.47 -13.72
C LYS A 2 10.58 26.84 -12.47
N LYS A 3 9.78 26.14 -11.66
CA LYS A 3 10.32 25.33 -10.55
C LYS A 3 10.63 23.93 -11.10
N LEU A 4 11.92 23.60 -11.18
CA LEU A 4 12.36 22.22 -11.27
C LEU A 4 12.04 21.54 -9.93
N PHE A 5 11.36 20.40 -9.98
CA PHE A 5 11.21 19.53 -8.82
C PHE A 5 12.07 18.30 -9.01
N LEU A 6 12.99 18.09 -8.06
CA LEU A 6 13.81 16.90 -7.93
C LEU A 6 12.88 15.72 -7.62
N THR A 7 12.70 14.81 -8.58
CA THR A 7 11.91 13.59 -8.36
C THR A 7 12.81 12.55 -7.70
N GLY A 8 12.82 12.55 -6.37
CA GLY A 8 13.50 11.52 -5.58
C GLY A 8 12.67 10.24 -5.54
N VAL A 9 13.23 9.12 -6.02
CA VAL A 9 12.71 7.78 -5.78
C VAL A 9 13.41 7.24 -4.53
N ILE A 10 12.67 6.91 -3.48
CA ILE A 10 13.24 6.15 -2.35
C ILE A 10 13.23 4.68 -2.75
N VAL A 11 14.32 4.23 -3.37
CA VAL A 11 14.62 2.80 -3.53
C VAL A 11 15.63 2.43 -2.45
N MET A 12 15.16 1.73 -1.41
CA MET A 12 16.05 0.89 -0.62
C MET A 12 16.02 -0.52 -1.23
N ASN A 13 16.97 -0.80 -2.12
CA ASN A 13 17.70 -2.08 -2.14
C ASN A 13 18.83 -2.06 -3.19
N THR A 14 20.00 -2.44 -2.72
CA THR A 14 21.22 -2.73 -3.48
C THR A 14 21.01 -3.94 -4.40
N THR A 15 21.27 -3.75 -5.70
CA THR A 15 21.87 -4.68 -6.70
C THR A 15 21.17 -4.54 -8.06
N PHE A 16 21.94 -4.21 -9.09
CA PHE A 16 21.50 -4.05 -10.48
C PHE A 16 21.19 -5.39 -11.18
N ALA A 17 20.05 -5.49 -11.86
CA ALA A 17 19.86 -6.21 -13.12
C ALA A 17 18.60 -5.67 -13.85
N GLN A 18 18.70 -5.52 -15.16
CA GLN A 18 17.88 -4.70 -16.08
C GLN A 18 16.40 -5.11 -16.24
N PRO A 19 15.53 -4.19 -16.74
CA PRO A 19 14.09 -4.38 -16.79
C PRO A 19 13.68 -5.21 -18.01
N MET A 20 12.81 -6.20 -17.78
CA MET A 20 12.26 -7.05 -18.83
C MET A 20 10.75 -7.11 -18.63
N PHE A 21 10.05 -6.24 -19.36
CA PHE A 21 8.60 -6.16 -19.54
C PHE A 21 7.71 -5.47 -18.48
N GLN A 22 6.75 -4.74 -19.07
CA GLN A 22 5.55 -4.08 -18.57
C GLN A 22 5.72 -2.72 -17.90
N MET A 23 5.41 -1.66 -18.68
CA MET A 23 4.78 -0.47 -18.12
C MET A 23 3.33 -0.84 -17.79
N PRO A 24 2.93 -0.94 -16.51
CA PRO A 24 1.52 -0.82 -16.17
C PRO A 24 1.13 0.65 -16.45
N ASP A 25 -0.06 0.86 -17.02
CA ASP A 25 -0.64 2.20 -17.21
C ASP A 25 -0.40 3.05 -15.96
N GLN A 26 0.41 4.10 -16.11
CA GLN A 26 0.83 4.94 -14.99
C GLN A 26 -0.30 5.91 -14.65
N HIS A 27 -1.36 5.40 -14.02
CA HIS A 27 -2.15 6.20 -13.09
C HIS A 27 -1.23 6.58 -11.93
N THR A 28 -0.44 7.64 -12.15
CA THR A 28 0.47 8.17 -11.15
C THR A 28 -0.38 8.82 -10.07
N LEU A 29 -0.47 8.17 -8.91
CA LEU A 29 -1.14 8.73 -7.75
C LEU A 29 -0.24 9.82 -7.15
N GLU A 30 -0.64 11.08 -7.25
CA GLU A 30 0.05 12.17 -6.56
C GLU A 30 -0.22 12.08 -5.05
N LEU A 31 0.82 11.74 -4.28
CA LEU A 31 0.75 11.68 -2.83
C LEU A 31 1.02 13.06 -2.23
N SER A 32 0.01 13.65 -1.59
CA SER A 32 0.20 14.87 -0.78
C SER A 32 0.88 14.55 0.56
N SER A 33 1.44 15.57 1.22
CA SER A 33 1.97 15.43 2.60
C SER A 33 0.93 14.92 3.58
N THR A 34 -0.33 15.30 3.36
CA THR A 34 -1.46 14.87 4.18
C THR A 34 -1.77 13.38 3.98
N MET A 35 -1.76 12.91 2.73
CA MET A 35 -1.89 11.49 2.42
C MET A 35 -0.74 10.68 3.01
N ALA A 36 0.50 11.19 2.93
CA ALA A 36 1.65 10.54 3.55
C ALA A 36 1.50 10.39 5.07
N THR A 37 0.91 11.39 5.74
CA THR A 37 0.60 11.32 7.18
C THR A 37 -0.44 10.24 7.47
N GLY A 38 -1.50 10.14 6.66
CA GLY A 38 -2.48 9.06 6.78
C GLY A 38 -1.89 7.68 6.52
N ILE A 39 -1.01 7.56 5.52
CA ILE A 39 -0.28 6.30 5.25
C ILE A 39 0.59 5.90 6.45
N ALA A 40 1.31 6.85 7.07
CA ALA A 40 2.10 6.57 8.26
C ALA A 40 1.22 6.11 9.44
N ASP A 41 0.06 6.75 9.68
CA ASP A 41 -0.88 6.34 10.73
C ASP A 41 -1.41 4.92 10.48
N THR A 42 -1.81 4.60 9.25
CA THR A 42 -2.28 3.23 8.90
C THR A 42 -1.19 2.18 9.06
N LEU A 43 0.06 2.50 8.74
CA LEU A 43 1.19 1.60 8.99
C LEU A 43 1.40 1.37 10.49
N GLN A 44 1.28 2.40 11.32
CA GLN A 44 1.38 2.27 12.78
C GLN A 44 0.24 1.41 13.34
N ARG A 45 -1.00 1.61 12.87
CA ARG A 45 -2.16 0.78 13.23
C ARG A 45 -1.97 -0.67 12.80
N PHE A 46 -1.46 -0.90 11.61
CA PHE A 46 -1.15 -2.25 11.14
C PHE A 46 -0.11 -2.93 12.04
N ARG A 47 0.96 -2.23 12.42
CA ARG A 47 1.98 -2.77 13.34
C ARG A 47 1.41 -3.15 14.70
N ALA A 48 0.38 -2.46 15.18
CA ALA A 48 -0.32 -2.80 16.42
C ALA A 48 -1.06 -4.16 16.34
N THR A 49 -1.34 -4.68 15.15
CA THR A 49 -1.89 -6.04 14.95
C THR A 49 -0.86 -7.15 15.19
N GLN A 50 0.42 -6.80 15.34
CA GLN A 50 1.55 -7.73 15.52
C GLN A 50 1.75 -8.74 14.37
N GLN A 51 1.08 -8.55 13.23
CA GLN A 51 1.31 -9.35 12.04
C GLN A 51 2.63 -8.94 11.36
N PRO A 52 3.46 -9.88 10.88
CA PRO A 52 4.72 -9.54 10.22
C PRO A 52 4.47 -8.82 8.90
N LEU A 53 4.95 -7.58 8.76
CA LEU A 53 4.68 -6.73 7.59
C LEU A 53 5.20 -7.35 6.28
N GLU A 54 6.30 -8.10 6.34
CA GLU A 54 6.91 -8.79 5.20
C GLU A 54 5.98 -9.82 4.56
N ASN A 55 4.96 -10.29 5.29
CA ASN A 55 3.96 -11.22 4.80
C ASN A 55 2.88 -10.54 3.96
N PHE A 56 2.94 -9.22 3.77
CA PHE A 56 1.91 -8.45 3.10
C PHE A 56 2.47 -7.63 1.95
N THR A 57 1.61 -7.38 0.97
CA THR A 57 1.81 -6.36 -0.06
C THR A 57 0.91 -5.19 0.29
N VAL A 58 1.47 -3.98 0.31
CA VAL A 58 0.68 -2.77 0.53
C VAL A 58 0.20 -2.25 -0.81
N VAL A 59 -1.11 -2.08 -0.95
CA VAL A 59 -1.77 -1.54 -2.13
C VAL A 59 -2.46 -0.25 -1.72
N ILE A 60 -2.28 0.80 -2.53
CA ILE A 60 -2.90 2.11 -2.33
C ILE A 60 -3.73 2.41 -3.57
N GLU A 61 -5.01 2.66 -3.37
CA GLU A 61 -5.99 2.85 -4.44
C GLU A 61 -6.99 3.96 -4.10
N GLU A 62 -7.64 4.54 -5.12
CA GLU A 62 -8.76 5.45 -4.88
C GLU A 62 -9.94 4.68 -4.32
N GLY A 63 -10.64 5.25 -3.33
CA GLY A 63 -11.92 4.70 -2.91
C GLY A 63 -13.04 5.04 -3.89
N ASP A 64 -14.22 4.46 -3.67
CA ASP A 64 -15.43 4.82 -4.42
C ASP A 64 -15.77 6.33 -4.28
N ASP A 65 -15.37 6.91 -3.15
CA ASP A 65 -15.41 8.35 -2.90
C ASP A 65 -14.05 8.97 -3.24
N LYS A 66 -14.06 10.02 -4.08
CA LYS A 66 -12.86 10.72 -4.55
C LYS A 66 -12.04 11.35 -3.44
N ASP A 67 -12.66 11.61 -2.29
CA ASP A 67 -12.01 12.17 -1.10
C ASP A 67 -11.42 11.08 -0.19
N VAL A 68 -11.57 9.81 -0.57
CA VAL A 68 -11.10 8.66 0.20
C VAL A 68 -10.01 7.91 -0.57
N LEU A 69 -8.97 7.54 0.16
CA LEU A 69 -7.93 6.63 -0.30
C LEU A 69 -8.05 5.31 0.49
N LEU A 70 -7.88 4.19 -0.19
CA LEU A 70 -7.84 2.88 0.43
C LEU A 70 -6.40 2.42 0.53
N ILE A 71 -6.02 1.94 1.72
CA ILE A 71 -4.69 1.36 1.99
C ILE A 71 -4.89 -0.06 2.45
N SER A 72 -4.60 -1.00 1.56
CA SER A 72 -4.84 -2.43 1.74
C SER A 72 -3.53 -3.17 2.02
N PHE A 73 -3.46 -3.84 3.17
CA PHE A 73 -2.42 -4.81 3.51
C PHE A 73 -2.91 -6.18 3.07
N VAL A 74 -2.52 -6.59 1.87
CA VAL A 74 -2.95 -7.85 1.26
C VAL A 74 -1.97 -8.95 1.62
N ALA A 75 -2.46 -10.00 2.30
CA ALA A 75 -1.62 -11.11 2.72
C ALA A 75 -1.04 -11.87 1.51
N LYS A 76 0.27 -12.09 1.52
CA LYS A 76 0.94 -12.97 0.56
C LYS A 76 0.51 -14.40 0.80
N LEU A 77 0.54 -15.18 -0.27
CA LEU A 77 0.33 -16.63 -0.19
C LEU A 77 1.65 -17.31 0.16
N LYS A 78 1.58 -18.39 0.95
CA LYS A 78 2.75 -19.25 1.18
C LYS A 78 3.29 -19.79 -0.16
N ALA A 79 4.61 -19.72 -0.34
CA ALA A 79 5.28 -20.22 -1.55
C ALA A 79 4.93 -21.70 -1.78
N GLY A 80 4.69 -22.07 -3.05
CA GLY A 80 4.31 -23.44 -3.43
C GLY A 80 2.86 -23.84 -3.11
N LYS A 81 2.01 -22.92 -2.65
CA LYS A 81 0.59 -23.18 -2.33
C LYS A 81 -0.41 -22.37 -3.15
N LYS A 82 -0.03 -21.92 -4.35
CA LYS A 82 -0.98 -21.38 -5.34
C LYS A 82 -2.03 -22.46 -5.65
N GLY A 83 -3.31 -22.21 -5.32
CA GLY A 83 -4.43 -23.07 -5.69
C GLY A 83 -5.28 -23.67 -4.56
N LEU A 84 -4.97 -23.38 -3.28
CA LEU A 84 -5.67 -24.00 -2.12
C LEU A 84 -6.53 -23.01 -1.29
N GLY A 85 -6.86 -21.84 -1.84
CA GLY A 85 -7.77 -20.88 -1.21
C GLY A 85 -7.22 -20.17 0.05
N SER A 86 -8.14 -19.49 0.77
CA SER A 86 -7.88 -18.59 1.92
C SER A 86 -7.08 -19.23 3.07
N SER A 87 -7.04 -20.57 3.20
CA SER A 87 -6.26 -21.26 4.25
C SER A 87 -4.73 -21.15 4.09
N ASN A 88 -4.21 -20.56 3.00
CA ASN A 88 -2.78 -20.38 2.77
C ASN A 88 -2.30 -18.93 2.79
N SER A 89 -3.15 -17.99 3.24
CA SER A 89 -2.69 -16.63 3.49
C SER A 89 -1.68 -16.61 4.65
N MET A 90 -0.67 -15.74 4.54
CA MET A 90 0.35 -15.56 5.59
C MET A 90 -0.10 -14.60 6.71
N GLY A 91 -1.40 -14.29 6.76
CA GLY A 91 -2.03 -13.44 7.76
C GLY A 91 -3.42 -13.01 7.32
N ARG A 92 -4.08 -12.21 8.17
CA ARG A 92 -5.39 -11.61 7.89
C ARG A 92 -5.19 -10.24 7.26
N GLY A 93 -5.66 -10.08 6.03
CA GLY A 93 -5.58 -8.81 5.32
C GLY A 93 -6.46 -7.75 5.98
N ILE A 94 -6.06 -6.49 5.82
CA ILE A 94 -6.79 -5.34 6.37
C ILE A 94 -6.70 -4.16 5.42
N THR A 95 -7.82 -3.48 5.22
CA THR A 95 -7.92 -2.26 4.42
C THR A 95 -8.33 -1.12 5.32
N TYR A 96 -7.56 -0.04 5.29
CA TYR A 96 -7.88 1.21 5.94
C TYR A 96 -8.45 2.21 4.94
N ARG A 97 -9.47 2.96 5.36
CA ARG A 97 -10.01 4.08 4.59
C ARG A 97 -9.44 5.36 5.18
N ILE A 98 -8.78 6.19 4.38
CA ILE A 98 -8.27 7.48 4.84
C ILE A 98 -8.86 8.62 4.01
N ARG A 99 -9.06 9.77 4.65
CA ARG A 99 -9.40 11.02 3.96
C ARG A 99 -8.17 11.62 3.28
N ARG A 100 -8.31 12.07 2.04
CA ARG A 100 -7.22 12.67 1.25
C ARG A 100 -6.84 14.08 1.71
N ASP A 101 -7.81 14.85 2.16
CA ASP A 101 -7.67 16.25 2.55
C ASP A 101 -6.93 16.42 3.89
N ASN A 102 -7.19 15.53 4.86
CA ASN A 102 -6.65 15.61 6.22
C ASN A 102 -5.90 14.36 6.71
N GLY A 103 -5.84 13.28 5.93
CA GLY A 103 -5.12 12.05 6.27
C GLY A 103 -5.81 11.22 7.37
N GLN A 104 -7.00 11.61 7.81
CA GLN A 104 -7.74 10.95 8.89
C GLN A 104 -8.15 9.54 8.49
N VAL A 105 -7.84 8.56 9.33
CA VAL A 105 -8.34 7.19 9.20
C VAL A 105 -9.82 7.16 9.59
N LEU A 106 -10.68 6.84 8.62
CA LEU A 106 -12.13 6.75 8.77
C LEU A 106 -12.58 5.41 9.33
N GLY A 107 -11.81 4.34 9.08
CA GLY A 107 -12.13 3.01 9.56
C GLY A 107 -11.26 1.94 8.90
N GLU A 108 -11.49 0.70 9.33
CA GLU A 108 -10.77 -0.48 8.89
C GLU A 108 -11.73 -1.63 8.57
N SER A 109 -11.34 -2.47 7.61
CA SER A 109 -12.06 -3.69 7.26
C SER A 109 -11.09 -4.83 7.04
N PHE A 110 -11.34 -5.96 7.70
CA PHE A 110 -10.50 -7.15 7.56
C PHE A 110 -11.02 -8.06 6.45
N HIS A 111 -10.10 -8.63 5.67
CA HIS A 111 -10.39 -9.58 4.60
C HIS A 111 -9.49 -10.82 4.71
N ARG A 112 -9.87 -11.88 3.99
CA ARG A 112 -9.32 -13.24 4.08
C ARG A 112 -8.79 -13.75 2.76
#